data_AF-A0A1V9ZIX2-F1
#
_entry.id   AF-A0A1V9ZIX2-F1
#
_cell.length_a   1.000
_cell.length_b   1.000
_cell.length_c   1.000
_cell.angle_alpha   90.00
_cell.angle_beta   90.00
_cell.angle_gamma   90.00
#
_symmetry.space_group_name_H-M   'P 1'
#
loop_
_entity.id
_entity.type
_entity.pdbx_description
1 polymer ?
#
loop_
_entity_poly.entity_id
_entity_poly.type
_entity_poly.pdbx_seq_one_letter_code
_entity_poly.pdbx_strand_id
1 'polypeptide(L)'
;MAATATTWLFGDCEAPAFKCELDASIEGDYIHPHDWDEVERLLGATISPNGGATRSPDRKGPKKCSVDTCQNKVRSRGYCKMHGGGKRCLVDGCSTCSVGGFFCIKHGGGKKCSHASCSNVVQSRGMCKTHGGGARCTRPGCSKSSQGKGLCTSHGGGKRCEVAGCTKGAQAKGRCYTHS
;
A
#
# COMPACT_ATOMS: atom_id res chain seq x y z
N MET A 1 43.62 -4.42 -52.20
CA MET A 1 43.69 -4.40 -50.72
C MET A 1 42.83 -3.22 -50.29
N ALA A 2 41.83 -3.28 -49.41
CA ALA A 2 41.46 -4.21 -48.36
C ALA A 2 39.92 -4.23 -48.16
N ALA A 3 39.48 -5.09 -47.25
CA ALA A 3 38.14 -5.60 -47.04
C ALA A 3 37.23 -4.75 -46.10
N THR A 4 35.91 -4.96 -46.25
CA THR A 4 34.82 -5.05 -45.24
C THR A 4 34.58 -3.97 -44.18
N ALA A 5 33.32 -3.53 -44.04
CA ALA A 5 32.50 -3.50 -42.80
C ALA A 5 31.12 -2.87 -43.12
N THR A 6 30.02 -3.63 -43.14
CA THR A 6 29.13 -3.99 -42.01
C THR A 6 28.20 -2.87 -41.56
N THR A 7 26.98 -2.93 -42.09
CA THR A 7 25.70 -2.37 -41.64
C THR A 7 25.46 -2.54 -40.14
N TRP A 8 24.87 -1.54 -39.47
CA TRP A 8 23.70 -1.63 -38.57
C TRP A 8 23.24 -0.20 -38.22
N LEU A 9 22.10 0.25 -38.75
CA LEU A 9 21.35 1.37 -38.21
C LEU A 9 19.93 0.91 -37.89
N PHE A 10 19.58 1.12 -36.62
CA PHE A 10 18.32 0.82 -35.99
C PHE A 10 17.19 1.63 -36.64
N GLY A 11 16.05 0.97 -36.82
CA GLY A 11 14.83 1.57 -37.34
C GLY A 11 14.20 2.58 -36.40
N ASP A 12 13.75 3.67 -37.01
CA ASP A 12 12.91 4.71 -36.47
C ASP A 12 11.50 4.18 -36.14
N CYS A 13 11.02 4.46 -34.93
CA CYS A 13 9.60 4.41 -34.59
C CYS A 13 9.14 5.84 -34.30
N GLU A 14 8.77 6.57 -35.35
CA GLU A 14 7.98 7.81 -35.24
C GLU A 14 6.49 7.46 -35.10
N ALA A 15 5.87 7.98 -34.05
CA ALA A 15 4.43 7.96 -33.85
C ALA A 15 3.82 9.27 -34.38
N PRO A 16 2.79 9.23 -35.24
CA PRO A 16 1.96 10.41 -35.47
C PRO A 16 0.72 10.43 -34.59
N ALA A 17 0.54 11.58 -33.94
CA ALA A 17 -0.64 12.01 -33.23
C ALA A 17 -1.88 11.96 -34.13
N PHE A 18 -2.98 11.37 -33.64
CA PHE A 18 -4.28 11.47 -34.31
C PHE A 18 -5.18 12.47 -33.58
N LYS A 19 -5.48 13.52 -34.32
CA LYS A 19 -6.31 14.68 -34.01
C LYS A 19 -7.78 14.26 -34.01
N CYS A 20 -8.50 14.58 -32.94
CA CYS A 20 -9.96 14.51 -32.91
C CYS A 20 -10.50 15.76 -33.62
N GLU A 21 -11.02 15.62 -34.83
CA GLU A 21 -11.94 16.59 -35.41
C GLU A 21 -13.29 15.93 -35.62
N LEU A 22 -14.28 16.58 -35.02
CA LEU A 22 -15.71 16.34 -35.03
C LEU A 22 -16.25 16.93 -36.33
N ASP A 23 -16.93 16.12 -37.16
CA ASP A 23 -17.87 16.66 -38.13
C ASP A 23 -19.09 15.76 -38.23
N ALA A 24 -20.26 16.40 -38.18
CA ALA A 24 -21.57 15.79 -38.09
C ALA A 24 -22.24 15.91 -39.46
N SER A 25 -22.75 14.82 -40.00
CA SER A 25 -23.88 14.83 -40.94
C SER A 25 -24.47 13.43 -41.04
N ILE A 26 -25.72 13.32 -40.59
CA ILE A 26 -26.60 12.15 -40.62
C ILE A 26 -27.49 12.34 -41.84
N GLU A 27 -27.54 11.39 -42.77
CA GLU A 27 -28.75 11.08 -43.55
C GLU A 27 -28.76 9.56 -43.86
N GLY A 28 -29.83 8.89 -43.45
CA GLY A 28 -30.03 7.45 -43.69
C GLY A 28 -31.08 6.87 -42.76
N ASP A 29 -32.29 6.70 -43.29
CA ASP A 29 -33.47 6.10 -42.67
C ASP A 29 -33.17 4.78 -41.94
N TYR A 30 -33.08 4.83 -40.61
CA TYR A 30 -33.01 3.63 -39.77
C TYR A 30 -34.40 3.32 -39.21
N ILE A 31 -34.99 2.26 -39.76
CA ILE A 31 -36.27 1.68 -39.35
C ILE A 31 -36.24 1.40 -37.84
N HIS A 32 -37.25 1.89 -37.12
CA HIS A 32 -37.53 1.60 -35.71
C HIS A 32 -38.32 0.29 -35.58
N PRO A 33 -37.79 -0.78 -34.96
CA PRO A 33 -38.61 -1.89 -34.49
C PRO A 33 -38.77 -1.78 -32.97
N HIS A 34 -39.92 -1.24 -32.55
CA HIS A 34 -40.51 -1.54 -31.25
C HIS A 34 -41.01 -2.99 -31.30
N ASP A 35 -40.16 -3.94 -30.91
CA ASP A 35 -40.55 -5.18 -30.20
C ASP A 35 -39.30 -6.04 -30.00
N TRP A 36 -38.64 -5.88 -28.86
CA TRP A 36 -37.45 -6.64 -28.47
C TRP A 36 -37.81 -8.03 -27.90
N ASP A 37 -39.11 -8.34 -27.79
CA ASP A 37 -39.64 -9.61 -27.26
C ASP A 37 -39.38 -10.82 -28.18
N GLU A 38 -39.30 -10.65 -29.51
CA GLU A 38 -39.08 -11.76 -30.44
C GLU A 38 -37.59 -12.19 -30.48
N VAL A 39 -36.66 -11.26 -30.26
CA VAL A 39 -35.21 -11.52 -30.24
C VAL A 39 -34.82 -12.31 -29.00
N GLU A 40 -35.43 -12.02 -27.84
CA GLU A 40 -35.19 -12.76 -26.60
C GLU A 40 -35.72 -14.20 -26.64
N ARG A 41 -36.79 -14.46 -27.40
CA ARG A 41 -37.38 -15.79 -27.53
C ARG A 41 -36.52 -16.78 -28.32
N LEU A 42 -35.70 -16.32 -29.28
CA LEU A 42 -34.92 -17.19 -30.17
C LEU A 42 -33.49 -17.49 -29.67
N LEU A 43 -32.94 -16.69 -28.77
CA LEU A 43 -31.55 -16.85 -28.30
C LEU A 43 -31.41 -17.54 -26.94
N GLY A 44 -32.49 -18.07 -26.35
CA GLY A 44 -32.44 -19.17 -25.36
C GLY A 44 -31.42 -19.02 -24.22
N ALA A 45 -31.18 -17.80 -23.73
CA ALA A 45 -30.20 -17.54 -22.68
C ALA A 45 -30.94 -17.18 -21.39
N THR A 46 -31.10 -18.15 -20.50
CA THR A 46 -31.53 -17.89 -19.12
C THR A 46 -30.46 -17.06 -18.42
N ILE A 47 -30.63 -15.74 -18.35
CA ILE A 47 -29.84 -14.88 -17.47
C ILE A 47 -30.38 -15.08 -16.05
N SER A 48 -29.65 -15.88 -15.26
CA SER A 48 -29.88 -15.95 -13.82
C SER A 48 -29.42 -14.63 -13.17
N PRO A 49 -30.25 -13.94 -12.36
CA PRO A 49 -29.95 -12.60 -11.84
C PRO A 49 -28.90 -12.59 -10.71
N ASN A 50 -28.23 -13.71 -10.45
CA ASN A 50 -27.16 -13.78 -9.45
C ASN A 50 -25.78 -13.72 -10.11
N GLY A 51 -25.45 -12.55 -10.66
CA GLY A 51 -24.08 -12.14 -10.97
C GLY A 51 -23.26 -11.87 -9.71
N GLY A 52 -23.26 -12.80 -8.75
CA GLY A 52 -22.36 -12.80 -7.61
C GLY A 52 -21.03 -13.39 -8.07
N ALA A 53 -19.99 -12.55 -8.18
CA ALA A 53 -18.63 -13.00 -8.41
C ALA A 53 -18.27 -14.13 -7.44
N THR A 54 -18.18 -15.37 -7.93
CA THR A 54 -17.77 -16.53 -7.15
C THR A 54 -16.34 -16.28 -6.68
N ARG A 55 -16.17 -15.87 -5.43
CA ARG A 55 -14.84 -15.78 -4.81
C ARG A 55 -14.32 -17.20 -4.68
N SER A 56 -13.29 -17.55 -5.45
CA SER A 56 -12.63 -18.86 -5.38
C SER A 56 -12.27 -19.22 -3.93
N PRO A 57 -12.57 -20.44 -3.44
CA PRO A 57 -12.42 -20.81 -2.04
C PRO A 57 -10.99 -21.18 -1.61
N ASP A 58 -9.99 -21.15 -2.50
CA ASP A 58 -8.59 -21.47 -2.14
C ASP A 58 -7.74 -20.21 -1.92
N ARG A 59 -8.12 -19.31 -1.01
CA ARG A 59 -7.15 -18.34 -0.47
C ARG A 59 -6.37 -18.99 0.66
N LYS A 60 -5.38 -19.83 0.31
CA LYS A 60 -4.40 -20.34 1.28
C LYS A 60 -3.81 -19.17 2.05
N GLY A 61 -3.91 -19.23 3.38
CA GLY A 61 -3.40 -18.20 4.27
C GLY A 61 -1.92 -17.89 4.04
N PRO A 62 -1.40 -16.78 4.60
CA PRO A 62 -0.03 -16.36 4.38
C PRO A 62 0.97 -17.47 4.77
N LYS A 63 1.82 -17.86 3.82
CA LYS A 63 2.80 -18.93 3.98
C LYS A 63 3.77 -18.61 5.14
N LYS A 64 4.18 -19.63 5.89
CA LYS A 64 5.23 -19.55 6.92
C LYS A 64 6.62 -19.54 6.27
N CYS A 65 7.57 -18.88 6.91
CA CYS A 65 8.95 -18.81 6.45
C CYS A 65 9.55 -20.21 6.25
N SER A 66 10.30 -20.42 5.17
CA SER A 66 10.95 -21.69 4.82
C SER A 66 12.09 -22.12 5.75
N VAL A 67 12.43 -21.34 6.77
CA VAL A 67 13.45 -21.76 7.75
C VAL A 67 12.73 -22.61 8.78
N ASP A 68 13.18 -23.85 8.95
CA ASP A 68 12.68 -24.78 9.96
C ASP A 68 12.73 -24.11 11.33
N THR A 69 11.61 -24.13 12.06
CA THR A 69 11.32 -23.40 13.32
C THR A 69 10.84 -21.94 13.21
N CYS A 70 10.88 -21.30 12.04
CA CYS A 70 10.45 -19.91 11.91
C CYS A 70 8.94 -19.75 11.76
N GLN A 71 8.28 -19.19 12.77
CA GLN A 71 6.83 -18.92 12.73
C GLN A 71 6.45 -17.63 11.99
N ASN A 72 7.44 -16.85 11.53
CA ASN A 72 7.18 -15.60 10.85
C ASN A 72 6.56 -15.84 9.46
N LYS A 73 5.72 -14.90 9.03
CA LYS A 73 5.10 -14.94 7.70
C LYS A 73 6.13 -14.63 6.61
N VAL A 74 6.01 -15.32 5.47
CA VAL A 74 6.79 -15.03 4.27
C VAL A 74 6.47 -13.63 3.77
N ARG A 75 7.51 -12.90 3.38
CA ARG A 75 7.38 -11.64 2.65
C ARG A 75 7.66 -11.83 1.16
N SER A 76 8.81 -12.43 0.84
CA SER A 76 9.21 -12.74 -0.53
C SER A 76 10.18 -13.93 -0.53
N ARG A 77 10.32 -14.62 -1.67
CA ARG A 77 11.28 -15.72 -1.87
C ARG A 77 11.19 -16.86 -0.84
N GLY A 78 10.03 -17.08 -0.23
CA GLY A 78 9.86 -18.09 0.82
C GLY A 78 10.36 -17.67 2.20
N TYR A 79 10.93 -16.47 2.36
CA TYR A 79 11.53 -16.03 3.61
C TYR A 79 10.78 -14.88 4.29
N CYS A 80 10.88 -14.81 5.62
CA CYS A 80 10.41 -13.70 6.43
C CYS A 80 11.40 -12.52 6.40
N LYS A 81 11.03 -11.39 7.01
CA LYS A 81 11.91 -10.20 7.11
C LYS A 81 13.31 -10.52 7.67
N MET A 82 13.40 -11.43 8.65
CA MET A 82 14.67 -11.76 9.30
C MET A 82 15.52 -12.73 8.45
N HIS A 83 14.88 -13.62 7.70
CA HIS A 83 15.54 -14.66 6.91
C HIS A 83 15.74 -14.27 5.44
N GLY A 84 15.77 -12.97 5.12
CA GLY A 84 16.05 -12.49 3.76
C GLY A 84 14.83 -12.24 2.88
N GLY A 85 13.62 -12.22 3.42
CA GLY A 85 12.39 -11.88 2.70
C GLY A 85 12.27 -10.41 2.26
N GLY A 86 13.31 -9.59 2.41
CA GLY A 86 13.34 -8.19 1.98
C GLY A 86 14.71 -7.77 1.43
N LYS A 87 14.75 -6.65 0.70
CA LYS A 87 15.99 -6.05 0.21
C LYS A 87 16.87 -5.63 1.38
N ARG A 88 18.18 -5.82 1.23
CA ARG A 88 19.18 -5.50 2.25
C ARG A 88 19.70 -4.09 2.06
N CYS A 89 20.20 -3.52 3.14
CA CYS A 89 20.94 -2.26 3.06
C CYS A 89 22.20 -2.49 2.22
N LEU A 90 22.51 -1.57 1.30
CA LEU A 90 23.66 -1.67 0.40
C LEU A 90 24.99 -1.29 1.08
N VAL A 91 24.94 -0.65 2.25
CA VAL A 91 26.14 -0.41 3.07
C VAL A 91 26.75 -1.75 3.48
N ASP A 92 28.04 -1.90 3.17
CA ASP A 92 28.81 -3.10 3.48
C ASP A 92 28.73 -3.47 4.98
N GLY A 93 28.60 -4.77 5.27
CA GLY A 93 28.41 -5.27 6.63
C GLY A 93 27.03 -4.99 7.26
N CYS A 94 26.12 -4.25 6.61
CA CYS A 94 24.81 -3.94 7.19
C CYS A 94 23.76 -5.05 6.98
N SER A 95 23.43 -5.76 8.05
CA SER A 95 22.36 -6.76 8.07
C SER A 95 20.95 -6.17 8.36
N THR A 96 20.73 -4.89 8.07
CA THR A 96 19.39 -4.29 8.22
C THR A 96 18.63 -4.28 6.90
N CYS A 97 17.31 -4.46 6.93
CA CYS A 97 16.49 -4.36 5.72
C CYS A 97 16.42 -2.90 5.24
N SER A 98 16.43 -2.69 3.92
CA SER A 98 16.12 -1.38 3.37
C SER A 98 14.64 -1.05 3.57
N VAL A 99 14.32 0.23 3.76
CA VAL A 99 12.94 0.71 3.98
C VAL A 99 12.32 1.26 2.69
N GLY A 100 13.15 1.48 1.68
CA GLY A 100 12.82 1.97 0.35
C GLY A 100 14.11 2.37 -0.35
N GLY A 101 14.25 2.06 -1.64
CA GLY A 101 15.54 2.15 -2.33
C GLY A 101 16.55 1.15 -1.79
N PHE A 102 17.76 1.62 -1.47
CA PHE A 102 18.92 0.78 -1.18
C PHE A 102 19.35 0.77 0.29
N PHE A 103 18.84 1.67 1.14
CA PHE A 103 19.36 1.87 2.48
C PHE A 103 18.34 1.58 3.59
N CYS A 104 18.84 1.20 4.76
CA CYS A 104 18.05 1.13 5.99
C CYS A 104 17.88 2.52 6.62
N ILE A 105 16.99 2.67 7.61
CA ILE A 105 16.73 3.98 8.25
C ILE A 105 18.01 4.64 8.79
N LYS A 106 18.90 3.84 9.40
CA LYS A 106 20.17 4.32 9.95
C LYS A 106 21.12 4.84 8.87
N HIS A 107 21.10 4.23 7.69
CA HIS A 107 21.94 4.60 6.55
C HIS A 107 21.21 5.50 5.53
N GLY A 108 20.19 6.24 5.96
CA GLY A 108 19.52 7.24 5.12
C GLY A 108 18.32 6.74 4.31
N GLY A 109 17.88 5.50 4.53
CA GLY A 109 16.70 4.93 3.88
C GLY A 109 15.38 5.57 4.32
N GLY A 110 14.41 5.58 3.40
CA GLY A 110 13.07 6.14 3.60
C GLY A 110 12.95 7.63 3.23
N LYS A 111 11.73 8.10 2.97
CA LYS A 111 11.46 9.51 2.64
C LYS A 111 11.75 10.39 3.85
N LYS A 112 12.44 11.52 3.64
CA LYS A 112 12.75 12.50 4.70
C LYS A 112 11.57 13.44 4.94
N CYS A 113 11.45 13.88 6.19
CA CYS A 113 10.44 14.82 6.61
C CYS A 113 10.51 16.10 5.77
N SER A 114 9.36 16.58 5.29
CA SER A 114 9.24 17.79 4.49
C SER A 114 9.56 19.07 5.25
N HIS A 115 9.54 19.03 6.59
CA HIS A 115 9.99 20.16 7.41
C HIS A 115 11.47 20.46 7.16
N ALA A 116 11.79 21.75 6.96
CA ALA A 116 13.16 22.22 6.77
C ALA A 116 14.08 21.68 7.87
N SER A 117 15.31 21.33 7.47
CA SER A 117 16.39 20.79 8.33
C SER A 117 16.04 19.54 9.16
N CYS A 118 14.96 18.82 8.84
CA CYS A 118 14.60 17.60 9.55
C CYS A 118 15.15 16.33 8.87
N SER A 119 16.05 15.62 9.54
CA SER A 119 16.63 14.35 9.05
C SER A 119 15.77 13.11 9.34
N ASN A 120 14.68 13.28 10.11
CA ASN A 120 13.76 12.21 10.48
C ASN A 120 12.99 11.67 9.27
N VAL A 121 12.63 10.38 9.33
CA VAL A 121 11.84 9.71 8.29
C VAL A 121 10.37 10.10 8.42
N VAL A 122 9.70 10.26 7.28
CA VAL A 122 8.25 10.50 7.20
C VAL A 122 7.49 9.33 7.80
N GLN A 123 6.49 9.66 8.61
CA GLN A 123 5.52 8.68 9.09
C GLN A 123 4.25 8.73 8.23
N SER A 124 3.66 9.91 8.06
CA SER A 124 2.53 10.17 7.16
C SER A 124 2.48 11.64 6.79
N ARG A 125 1.72 11.99 5.74
CA ARG A 125 1.51 13.39 5.30
C ARG A 125 2.82 14.17 5.05
N GLY A 126 3.86 13.48 4.59
CA GLY A 126 5.18 14.09 4.36
C GLY A 126 5.94 14.50 5.63
N MET A 127 5.41 14.27 6.83
CA MET A 127 6.02 14.73 8.08
C MET A 127 6.45 13.56 8.97
N CYS A 128 7.46 13.78 9.81
CA CYS A 128 7.87 12.83 10.83
C CYS A 128 6.96 12.93 12.07
N LYS A 129 7.16 12.05 13.05
CA LYS A 129 6.32 11.99 14.27
C LYS A 129 6.24 13.34 15.00
N THR A 130 7.38 14.02 15.16
CA THR A 130 7.48 15.31 15.87
C THR A 130 6.81 16.44 15.10
N HIS A 131 6.95 16.46 13.77
CA HIS A 131 6.38 17.49 12.91
C HIS A 131 4.95 17.24 12.43
N GLY A 132 4.23 16.26 12.99
CA GLY A 132 2.80 16.08 12.67
C GLY A 132 2.44 14.84 11.86
N GLY A 133 3.42 14.00 11.51
CA GLY A 133 3.20 12.75 10.78
C GLY A 133 2.54 11.62 11.57
N GLY A 134 2.40 11.77 12.89
CA GLY A 134 1.62 10.85 13.73
C GLY A 134 0.14 11.24 13.82
N ALA A 135 -0.73 10.27 14.13
CA ALA A 135 -2.15 10.54 14.38
C ALA A 135 -2.35 11.62 15.47
N ARG A 136 -3.33 12.49 15.29
CA ARG A 136 -3.68 13.58 16.22
C ARG A 136 -4.90 13.21 17.05
N CYS A 137 -5.05 13.88 18.18
CA CYS A 137 -6.25 13.77 18.99
C CYS A 137 -7.47 14.23 18.17
N THR A 138 -8.55 13.46 18.22
CA THR A 138 -9.82 13.78 17.54
C THR A 138 -10.69 14.76 18.32
N ARG A 139 -10.31 15.11 19.55
CA ARG A 139 -11.05 16.09 20.36
C ARG A 139 -10.90 17.47 19.73
N PRO A 140 -11.99 18.21 19.46
CA PRO A 140 -11.93 19.57 18.92
C PRO A 140 -11.01 20.46 19.76
N GLY A 141 -10.15 21.22 19.06
CA GLY A 141 -9.16 22.10 19.69
C GLY A 141 -7.90 21.40 20.23
N CYS A 142 -7.77 20.07 20.11
CA CYS A 142 -6.60 19.35 20.64
C CYS A 142 -5.58 19.01 19.54
N SER A 143 -4.41 19.64 19.57
CA SER A 143 -3.29 19.34 18.65
C SER A 143 -2.35 18.22 19.13
N LYS A 144 -2.62 17.64 20.32
CA LYS A 144 -1.78 16.60 20.94
C LYS A 144 -1.78 15.32 20.10
N SER A 145 -0.68 14.58 20.15
CA SER A 145 -0.56 13.28 19.45
C SER A 145 -1.47 12.22 20.09
N SER A 146 -2.15 11.44 19.25
CA SER A 146 -2.94 10.30 19.72
C SER A 146 -2.04 9.18 20.23
N GLN A 147 -2.43 8.59 21.36
CA GLN A 147 -1.79 7.42 21.96
C GLN A 147 -2.62 6.13 21.69
N GLY A 148 -3.51 6.17 20.70
CA GLY A 148 -4.47 5.11 20.40
C GLY A 148 -5.92 5.59 20.53
N LYS A 149 -6.84 4.89 19.85
CA LYS A 149 -8.27 5.22 19.80
C LYS A 149 -8.58 6.65 19.32
N GLY A 150 -7.65 7.28 18.60
CA GLY A 150 -7.79 8.68 18.15
C GLY A 150 -7.64 9.73 19.25
N LEU A 151 -7.33 9.37 20.50
CA LEU A 151 -7.27 10.30 21.62
C LEU A 151 -5.84 10.45 22.17
N CYS A 152 -5.51 11.60 22.74
CA CYS A 152 -4.25 11.83 23.44
C CYS A 152 -4.34 11.34 24.89
N THR A 153 -3.21 11.25 25.62
CA THR A 153 -3.18 10.71 26.99
C THR A 153 -4.18 11.39 27.95
N SER A 154 -4.33 12.72 27.84
CA SER A 154 -5.26 13.49 28.68
C SER A 154 -6.72 13.28 28.30
N HIS A 155 -7.01 12.95 27.04
CA HIS A 155 -8.36 12.71 26.54
C HIS A 155 -8.71 11.21 26.49
N GLY A 156 -8.01 10.33 27.21
CA GLY A 156 -8.35 8.90 27.24
C GLY A 156 -7.57 8.00 26.27
N GLY A 157 -6.55 8.53 25.60
CA GLY A 157 -5.63 7.76 24.77
C GLY A 157 -4.68 6.87 25.59
N GLY A 158 -4.15 5.82 24.96
CA GLY A 158 -3.24 4.86 25.57
C GLY A 158 -3.96 3.75 26.36
N LYS A 159 -3.21 2.75 26.80
CA LYS A 159 -3.71 1.71 27.70
C LYS A 159 -3.66 2.23 29.14
N ARG A 160 -4.72 2.00 29.92
CA ARG A 160 -4.79 2.32 31.35
C ARG A 160 -4.43 1.11 32.18
N CYS A 161 -3.99 1.36 33.41
CA CYS A 161 -3.77 0.31 34.39
C CYS A 161 -5.09 -0.45 34.64
N GLU A 162 -5.03 -1.77 34.67
CA GLU A 162 -6.19 -2.65 34.89
C GLU A 162 -6.57 -2.76 36.37
N VAL A 163 -5.69 -2.31 37.28
CA VAL A 163 -5.97 -2.25 38.71
C VAL A 163 -7.10 -1.24 38.96
N ALA A 164 -8.15 -1.71 39.63
CA ALA A 164 -9.33 -0.91 39.96
C ALA A 164 -8.93 0.40 40.68
N GLY A 165 -9.50 1.52 40.23
CA GLY A 165 -9.19 2.86 40.76
C GLY A 165 -7.86 3.46 40.29
N CYS A 166 -7.04 2.76 39.51
CA CYS A 166 -5.78 3.30 39.02
C CYS A 166 -5.98 4.09 37.71
N THR A 167 -5.68 5.39 37.73
CA THR A 167 -5.76 6.26 36.54
C THR A 167 -4.46 6.31 35.74
N LYS A 168 -3.38 5.68 36.23
CA LYS A 168 -2.07 5.67 35.58
C LYS A 168 -2.09 4.88 34.27
N GLY A 169 -1.23 5.26 33.33
CA GLY A 169 -1.03 4.52 32.09
C GLY A 169 -0.36 3.17 32.33
N ALA A 170 -0.81 2.13 31.62
CA ALA A 170 -0.16 0.83 31.63
C ALA A 170 1.15 0.88 30.83
N GLN A 171 2.24 0.39 31.42
CA GLN A 171 3.54 0.25 30.76
C GLN A 171 3.63 -1.10 30.05
N ALA A 172 3.33 -2.19 30.75
CA ALA A 172 3.35 -3.54 30.23
C ALA A 172 2.26 -4.39 30.90
N LYS A 173 1.78 -5.43 30.21
CA LYS A 173 0.81 -6.41 30.75
C LYS A 173 -0.42 -5.79 31.44
N GLY A 174 -0.88 -4.64 30.96
CA GLY A 174 -2.05 -3.97 31.54
C GLY A 174 -1.79 -3.23 32.86
N ARG A 175 -0.54 -3.13 33.33
CA ARG A 175 -0.23 -2.52 34.63
C ARG A 175 0.71 -1.33 34.53
N CYS A 176 0.57 -0.38 35.45
CA CYS A 176 1.43 0.80 35.54
C CYS A 176 2.71 0.48 36.32
N TYR A 177 3.66 1.44 36.34
CA TYR A 177 4.96 1.25 37.00
C TYR A 177 4.87 0.98 38.50
N THR A 178 3.75 1.30 39.17
CA THR A 178 3.53 0.97 40.59
C THR A 178 2.86 -0.37 40.81
N HIS A 179 2.36 -1.02 39.76
CA HIS A 179 1.58 -2.25 39.86
C HIS A 179 2.19 -3.39 39.05
N SER A 180 3.51 -3.51 38.97
CA SER A 180 4.26 -4.49 38.15
C SER A 180 3.66 -5.91 38.12
#